data_AF-A0A182NL87-F1
#
_entry.id   AF-A0A182NL87-F1
#
_cell.length_a   1.000
_cell.length_b   1.000
_cell.length_c   1.000
_cell.angle_alpha   90.00
_cell.angle_beta   90.00
_cell.angle_gamma   90.00
#
_symmetry.space_group_name_H-M   'P 1'
#
loop_
_entity.id
_entity.type
_entity.pdbx_description
1 polymer ?
#
loop_
_entity_poly.entity_id
_entity_poly.type
_entity_poly.pdbx_seq_one_letter_code
_entity_poly.pdbx_strand_id
1 'polypeptide(L)'
;MKSKRDVRPQVKPSGRTDRQNAAGQDAEFAPHVTATCKSGTMNIKIQFAGPYNGVVHARDFRTPACMTFGNGTASLALSLNLLAKSGNSEYCGILISNL
;
A
#
# COMPACT_ATOMS: atom_id res chain seq x y z
N MET A 1 -53.75 10.57 -36.09
CA MET A 1 -53.04 11.88 -35.98
C MET A 1 -53.44 12.48 -34.63
N LYS A 2 -52.60 12.63 -33.61
CA LYS A 2 -51.36 13.43 -33.52
C LYS A 2 -50.42 12.84 -32.45
N SER A 3 -49.15 12.81 -32.83
CA SER A 3 -47.97 12.42 -32.06
C SER A 3 -47.76 13.29 -30.82
N LYS A 4 -47.61 12.68 -29.64
CA LYS A 4 -46.98 13.31 -28.47
C LYS A 4 -45.48 13.35 -28.73
N ARG A 5 -44.95 14.53 -29.05
CA ARG A 5 -43.51 14.75 -29.19
C ARG A 5 -42.90 14.92 -27.80
N ASP A 6 -42.00 13.99 -27.49
CA ASP A 6 -40.95 14.09 -26.49
C ASP A 6 -40.26 15.47 -26.56
N VAL A 7 -40.30 16.24 -25.47
CA VAL A 7 -39.45 17.43 -25.31
C VAL A 7 -38.30 17.00 -24.42
N ARG A 8 -37.18 16.59 -25.03
CA ARG A 8 -35.90 16.46 -24.31
C ARG A 8 -35.37 17.85 -23.95
N PRO A 9 -35.01 18.12 -22.69
CA PRO A 9 -34.21 19.30 -22.38
C PRO A 9 -32.79 19.09 -22.93
N GLN A 10 -32.36 20.00 -23.80
CA GLN A 10 -30.97 20.09 -24.25
C GLN A 10 -30.11 20.65 -23.12
N VAL A 11 -29.29 19.81 -22.50
CA VAL A 11 -28.24 20.26 -21.57
C VAL A 11 -27.09 20.83 -22.40
N LYS A 12 -26.83 22.14 -22.27
CA LYS A 12 -25.68 22.81 -22.89
C LYS A 12 -24.36 22.25 -22.31
N PRO A 13 -23.32 22.01 -23.13
CA PRO A 13 -22.01 21.67 -22.60
C PRO A 13 -21.38 22.95 -22.02
N SER A 14 -21.27 23.01 -20.69
CA SER A 14 -20.43 23.99 -20.03
C SER A 14 -18.97 23.61 -20.29
N GLY A 15 -18.22 24.49 -20.96
CA GLY A 15 -16.83 24.28 -21.29
C GLY A 15 -15.99 23.98 -20.05
N ARG A 16 -15.33 22.81 -20.03
CA ARG A 16 -14.25 22.52 -19.08
C ARG A 16 -12.93 22.94 -19.71
N THR A 17 -12.56 24.19 -19.48
CA THR A 17 -11.16 24.62 -19.58
C THR A 17 -10.69 24.91 -18.16
N ASP A 18 -10.28 23.86 -17.45
CA ASP A 18 -9.35 23.95 -16.34
C ASP A 18 -8.54 22.66 -16.33
N ARG A 19 -7.39 22.68 -17.01
CA ARG A 19 -6.27 21.80 -16.65
C ARG A 19 -5.77 22.26 -15.30
N GLN A 20 -6.49 21.91 -14.23
CA GLN A 20 -6.00 22.08 -12.89
C GLN A 20 -4.88 21.08 -12.65
N ASN A 21 -3.68 21.63 -12.76
CA ASN A 21 -2.41 21.16 -12.24
C ASN A 21 -2.56 20.17 -11.08
N ALA A 22 -2.36 18.87 -11.34
CA ALA A 22 -2.31 17.80 -10.34
C ALA A 22 -1.01 17.83 -9.50
N ALA A 23 -0.47 19.01 -9.20
CA ALA A 23 0.81 19.17 -8.51
C ALA A 23 0.67 19.11 -6.97
N GLY A 24 -0.07 18.12 -6.46
CA GLY A 24 -0.24 17.99 -5.01
C GLY A 24 -0.84 16.70 -4.47
N GLN A 25 -1.07 15.68 -5.31
CA GLN A 25 -1.69 14.41 -4.87
C GLN A 25 -0.95 13.14 -5.28
N ASP A 26 0.25 13.26 -5.85
CA ASP A 26 1.14 12.13 -6.10
C ASP A 26 2.54 12.47 -5.58
N ALA A 27 2.66 12.67 -4.27
CA ALA A 27 3.93 12.29 -3.66
C ALA A 27 4.02 10.78 -3.86
N GLU A 28 4.76 10.36 -4.89
CA GLU A 28 4.95 8.96 -5.23
C GLU A 28 5.23 8.17 -3.95
N PHE A 29 4.41 7.15 -3.68
CA PHE A 29 4.57 6.31 -2.50
C PHE A 29 5.82 5.44 -2.67
N ALA A 30 6.97 6.03 -2.35
CA ALA A 30 8.29 5.45 -2.50
C ALA A 30 9.02 5.46 -1.14
N PRO A 31 8.63 4.59 -0.19
CA PRO A 31 9.31 4.51 1.09
C PRO A 31 10.73 3.95 0.92
N HIS A 32 11.67 4.45 1.71
CA HIS A 32 13.01 3.88 1.77
C HIS A 32 13.01 2.67 2.72
N VAL A 33 13.38 1.50 2.20
CA VAL A 33 13.37 0.23 2.94
C VAL A 33 14.79 -0.27 3.15
N THR A 34 15.15 -0.55 4.40
CA THR A 34 16.41 -1.22 4.75
C THR A 34 16.12 -2.54 5.44
N ALA A 35 16.76 -3.61 5.01
CA ALA A 35 16.62 -4.93 5.60
C ALA A 35 17.98 -5.44 6.11
N THR A 36 17.99 -6.02 7.30
CA THR A 36 19.18 -6.65 7.89
C THR A 36 18.85 -8.05 8.37
N CYS A 37 19.67 -9.04 8.02
CA CYS A 37 19.49 -10.42 8.46
C CYS A 37 20.49 -10.73 9.58
N LYS A 38 19.99 -11.17 10.73
CA LYS A 38 20.83 -11.59 11.86
C LYS A 38 20.19 -12.78 12.55
N SER A 39 20.97 -13.86 12.71
CA SER A 39 20.58 -15.06 13.48
C SER A 39 19.23 -15.65 13.08
N GLY A 40 18.90 -15.70 11.79
CA GLY A 40 17.63 -16.25 11.31
C GLY A 40 16.44 -15.27 11.34
N THR A 41 16.64 -14.02 11.73
CA THR A 41 15.62 -12.97 11.70
C THR A 41 15.99 -11.89 10.70
N MET A 42 15.04 -11.48 9.87
CA MET A 42 15.14 -10.29 9.03
C MET A 42 14.47 -9.13 9.73
N ASN A 43 15.23 -8.07 10.00
CA ASN A 43 14.73 -6.82 10.56
C ASN A 43 14.63 -5.79 9.44
N ILE A 44 13.41 -5.37 9.16
CA ILE A 44 13.04 -4.44 8.10
C ILE A 44 12.67 -3.11 8.76
N LYS A 45 13.35 -2.04 8.35
CA LYS A 45 13.00 -0.67 8.71
C LYS A 45 12.51 0.05 7.47
N ILE A 46 11.32 0.63 7.56
CA ILE A 46 10.67 1.40 6.51
C ILE A 46 10.65 2.86 6.93
N GLN A 47 11.13 3.74 6.07
CA GLN A 47 11.09 5.19 6.23
C GLN A 47 10.18 5.80 5.16
N PHE A 48 9.14 6.48 5.61
CA PHE A 48 8.19 7.19 4.76
C PHE A 48 8.58 8.69 4.64
N ALA A 49 8.04 9.36 3.62
CA ALA A 49 8.18 10.81 3.44
C ALA A 49 7.39 11.65 4.46
N GLY A 50 6.45 11.03 5.18
CA GLY A 50 5.61 11.67 6.19
C GLY A 50 4.89 10.63 7.08
N PRO A 51 3.98 11.07 7.96
CA PRO A 51 3.15 10.22 8.81
C PRO A 51 2.48 9.07 8.04
N TYR A 52 2.66 7.83 8.51
CA TYR A 52 2.01 6.65 7.94
C TYR A 52 1.04 5.99 8.93
N ASN A 53 -0.20 5.79 8.50
CA ASN A 53 -1.29 5.17 9.28
C ASN A 53 -1.86 3.89 8.63
N GLY A 54 -1.08 3.26 7.74
CA GLY A 54 -1.48 2.01 7.08
C GLY A 54 -0.93 0.77 7.76
N VAL A 55 -0.97 -0.36 7.05
CA VAL A 55 -0.39 -1.64 7.50
C VAL A 55 0.76 -2.00 6.56
N VAL A 56 1.87 -2.49 7.12
CA VAL A 56 2.92 -3.16 6.35
C VAL A 56 2.90 -4.64 6.72
N HIS A 57 2.87 -5.52 5.72
CA HIS A 57 2.82 -6.96 5.93
C HIS A 57 3.66 -7.71 4.90
N ALA A 58 4.06 -8.93 5.24
CA ALA A 58 4.64 -9.86 4.27
C ALA A 58 3.62 -10.21 3.18
N ARG A 59 4.09 -10.41 1.94
CA ARG A 59 3.21 -10.73 0.81
C ARG A 59 2.37 -11.96 1.13
N ASP A 60 1.04 -11.87 0.97
CA ASP A 60 0.06 -12.93 1.20
C ASP A 60 -0.07 -13.48 2.64
N PHE A 61 0.72 -12.96 3.61
CA PHE A 61 0.67 -13.37 5.02
C PHE A 61 0.29 -12.18 5.92
N ARG A 62 -1.02 -12.07 6.21
CA ARG A 62 -1.61 -10.99 7.04
C ARG A 62 -1.91 -11.44 8.48
N THR A 63 -0.95 -12.13 9.10
CA THR A 63 -1.04 -12.56 10.50
C THR A 63 -0.29 -11.59 11.41
N PRO A 64 -0.57 -11.55 12.73
CA PRO A 64 0.11 -10.65 13.65
C PRO A 64 1.65 -10.76 13.64
N ALA A 65 2.20 -11.96 13.40
CA ALA A 65 3.65 -12.17 13.32
C ALA A 65 4.28 -11.63 12.03
N CYS A 66 3.49 -11.37 11.00
CA CYS A 66 3.94 -11.02 9.65
C CYS A 66 3.54 -9.61 9.24
N MET A 67 3.04 -8.79 10.17
CA MET A 67 2.57 -7.43 9.89
C MET A 67 2.81 -6.47 11.04
N THR A 68 2.78 -5.18 10.72
CA THR A 68 2.92 -4.09 11.69
C THR A 68 2.07 -2.89 11.25
N PHE A 69 1.56 -2.14 12.23
CA PHE A 69 0.68 -1.00 12.00
C PHE A 69 1.44 0.31 12.10
N GLY A 70 1.22 1.18 11.12
CA GLY A 70 1.62 2.58 11.21
C GLY A 70 0.83 3.28 12.33
N ASN A 71 1.52 4.13 13.08
CA ASN A 71 0.98 4.85 14.23
C ASN A 71 1.05 6.37 14.03
N GLY A 72 1.13 6.83 12.77
CA GLY A 72 1.27 8.25 12.43
C GLY A 72 2.71 8.77 12.48
N THR A 73 3.70 7.91 12.77
CA THR A 73 5.10 8.27 12.60
C THR A 73 5.56 8.03 11.16
N ALA A 74 6.71 8.61 10.80
CA ALA A 74 7.33 8.41 9.48
C ALA A 74 8.24 7.17 9.41
N SER A 75 8.39 6.43 10.51
CA SER A 75 9.28 5.27 10.59
C SER A 75 8.54 4.06 11.15
N LEU A 76 8.73 2.90 10.54
CA LEU A 76 8.08 1.66 10.94
C LEU A 76 9.08 0.50 10.90
N ALA A 77 8.94 -0.45 11.80
CA ALA A 77 9.78 -1.63 11.87
C ALA A 77 8.95 -2.91 11.81
N LEU A 78 9.46 -3.89 11.06
CA LEU A 78 8.89 -5.23 10.92
C LEU A 78 10.03 -6.25 11.07
N SER A 79 9.84 -7.27 11.91
CA SER A 79 10.79 -8.38 12.07
C SER A 79 10.14 -9.67 11.61
N LEU A 80 10.84 -10.43 10.76
CA LEU A 80 10.35 -11.67 10.18
C LEU A 80 11.29 -12.83 10.53
N ASN A 81 10.73 -13.96 10.95
CA ASN A 81 11.49 -15.19 11.18
C ASN A 81 11.74 -15.89 9.83
N LEU A 82 13.00 -15.96 9.41
CA LEU A 82 13.41 -16.60 8.15
C LEU A 82 13.49 -18.13 8.25
N LEU A 83 13.49 -18.67 9.47
CA LEU A 83 13.64 -20.10 9.76
C LEU A 83 12.30 -20.77 10.10
N ALA A 84 11.23 -19.99 10.25
CA ALA A 84 9.90 -20.52 10.50
C ALA A 84 9.44 -21.39 9.32
N LYS A 85 8.96 -22.60 9.62
CA LYS A 85 8.44 -23.56 8.62
C LYS A 85 6.92 -23.44 8.51
N SER A 86 6.36 -23.89 7.39
CA SER A 86 4.91 -24.01 7.22
C SER A 86 4.25 -24.72 8.41
N GLY A 87 3.17 -24.14 8.94
CA GLY A 87 2.49 -24.63 10.14
C GLY A 87 2.94 -23.96 11.44
N ASN A 88 4.06 -23.23 11.45
CA ASN A 88 4.44 -22.36 12.56
C ASN A 88 3.69 -21.02 12.47
N SER A 89 3.29 -20.43 13.61
CA SER A 89 2.62 -19.13 13.68
C SER A 89 3.44 -17.95 13.17
N GLU A 90 4.77 -18.08 13.17
CA GLU A 90 5.73 -17.08 12.65
C GLU A 90 6.08 -17.30 11.16
N TYR A 91 5.44 -18.27 10.50
CA TYR A 91 5.67 -18.50 9.07
C TYR A 91 5.03 -17.39 8.23
N CYS A 92 5.87 -16.61 7.56
CA CYS A 92 5.45 -15.45 6.74
C CYS A 92 5.62 -15.66 5.22
N GLY A 93 5.64 -16.91 4.75
CA GLY A 93 5.72 -17.21 3.31
C GLY A 93 7.07 -16.91 2.66
N ILE A 94 8.13 -16.79 3.45
CA ILE A 94 9.46 -16.47 2.94
C ILE A 94 9.93 -17.59 2.00
N LEU A 95 10.27 -17.22 0.77
CA LEU A 95 10.86 -18.11 -0.22
C LEU A 95 12.38 -17.99 -0.14
N ILE A 96 13.06 -19.07 0.22
CA ILE A 96 14.52 -19.15 0.16
C ILE A 96 14.89 -19.62 -1.24
N SER A 97 15.45 -18.72 -2.05
CA SER A 97 16.04 -19.08 -3.34
C SER A 97 17.51 -19.43 -3.12
N ASN A 98 17.84 -20.71 -3.26
CA ASN A 98 19.24 -21.14 -3.38
C ASN A 98 19.57 -21.12 -4.88
N LEU A 99 20.10 -19.99 -5.36
CA LEU A 99 20.74 -19.95 -6.68
C LEU A 99 22.07 -20.71 -6.65
#